data_AF-A0A354C6H6-F1
#
_entry.id   AF-A0A354C6H6-F1
#
_cell.length_a   1.000
_cell.length_b   1.000
_cell.length_c   1.000
_cell.angle_alpha   90.00
_cell.angle_beta   90.00
_cell.angle_gamma   90.00
#
_symmetry.space_group_name_H-M   'P 1'
#
loop_
_entity.id
_entity.type
_entity.pdbx_description
1 polymer ?
#
loop_
_entity_poly.entity_id
_entity_poly.type
_entity_poly.pdbx_seq_one_letter_code
_entity_poly.pdbx_strand_id
1 'polypeptide(L)'
;MSNAFRRTPVRVSSKVMLLILIVLVFAGCSHVGKYFDFWDMERTQKKEFSIEPTAKLLRDLQPGDSFMLVGPVNQKTNYEGPVLVVAVTDMFKKREIVAERILQTPVLYYQAYLPEGNYDLYFFADLNRNGYFDANEMIGQTSEAPIHVRKEEVKDG
;
A
#
# COMPACT_ATOMS: atom_id res chain seq x y z
N MET A 1 44.85 16.30 53.44
CA MET A 1 45.50 15.17 52.73
C MET A 1 44.62 14.82 51.54
N SER A 2 45.05 15.15 50.32
CA SER A 2 44.25 15.00 49.09
C SER A 2 44.77 13.81 48.29
N ASN A 3 43.93 12.78 48.12
CA ASN A 3 44.23 11.61 47.31
C ASN A 3 44.03 11.97 45.83
N ALA A 4 45.14 12.21 45.13
CA ALA A 4 45.15 12.39 43.68
C ALA A 4 44.85 11.05 42.99
N PHE A 5 43.63 10.95 42.47
CA PHE A 5 43.14 9.83 41.66
C PHE A 5 43.87 9.83 40.30
N ARG A 6 44.98 9.09 40.20
CA ARG A 6 45.66 8.81 38.92
C ARG A 6 44.83 7.81 38.11
N ARG A 7 44.04 8.29 37.14
CA ARG A 7 43.51 7.45 36.06
C ARG A 7 44.64 7.15 35.07
N THR A 8 45.16 5.92 35.10
CA THR A 8 46.04 5.42 34.05
C THR A 8 45.22 5.17 32.77
N PRO A 9 45.65 5.67 31.60
CA PRO A 9 45.01 5.34 30.33
C PRO A 9 45.31 3.87 30.00
N VAL A 10 44.27 3.04 30.00
CA VAL A 10 44.35 1.66 29.53
C VAL A 10 44.64 1.71 28.03
N ARG A 11 45.85 1.33 27.62
CA ARG A 11 46.18 1.08 26.20
C ARG A 11 45.37 -0.12 25.73
N VAL A 12 44.23 0.14 25.10
CA VAL A 12 43.47 -0.89 24.40
C VAL A 12 44.34 -1.39 23.25
N SER A 13 44.72 -2.66 23.29
CA SER A 13 45.50 -3.30 22.23
C SER A 13 44.76 -3.18 20.90
N SER A 14 45.47 -2.81 19.83
CA SER A 14 44.91 -2.62 18.47
C SER A 14 44.07 -3.82 18.00
N LYS A 15 44.41 -5.04 18.44
CA LYS A 15 43.63 -6.27 18.17
C LYS A 15 42.24 -6.27 18.81
N VAL A 16 42.10 -5.68 20.00
CA VAL A 16 40.81 -5.56 20.71
C VAL A 16 39.95 -4.51 20.03
N MET A 17 40.53 -3.42 19.55
CA MET A 17 39.81 -2.42 18.75
C MET A 17 39.31 -3.01 17.42
N LEU A 18 40.12 -3.85 16.75
CA LEU A 18 39.71 -4.54 15.53
C LEU A 18 38.55 -5.52 15.79
N LEU A 19 38.60 -6.29 16.88
CA LEU A 19 37.52 -7.20 17.27
C LEU A 19 36.22 -6.46 17.56
N ILE A 20 36.27 -5.32 18.25
CA ILE A 20 35.08 -4.50 18.52
C ILE A 20 34.48 -3.95 17.22
N LEU A 21 35.31 -3.52 16.27
CA LEU A 21 34.85 -3.01 14.97
C LEU A 21 34.18 -4.11 14.13
N ILE A 22 34.72 -5.33 14.16
CA ILE A 22 34.13 -6.49 13.49
C ILE A 22 32.76 -6.84 14.10
N VAL A 23 32.63 -6.86 15.43
CA VAL A 23 31.36 -7.14 16.12
C VAL A 23 30.29 -6.09 15.79
N LEU A 24 30.67 -4.80 15.70
CA LEU A 24 29.76 -3.73 15.31
C LEU A 24 29.25 -3.87 13.86
N VAL A 25 30.08 -4.35 12.93
CA VAL A 25 29.67 -4.62 11.54
C VAL A 25 28.70 -5.80 11.46
N PHE A 26 28.93 -6.86 12.24
CA PHE A 26 28.05 -8.04 12.26
C PHE A 26 26.72 -7.82 13.01
N ALA A 27 26.66 -6.87 13.96
CA ALA A 27 25.41 -6.50 14.63
C ALA A 27 24.41 -5.78 13.69
N GLY A 28 24.87 -5.26 12.54
CA GLY A 28 24.03 -4.59 11.54
C GLY A 28 23.42 -5.50 10.46
N CYS A 29 23.78 -6.80 10.42
CA CYS A 29 23.38 -7.69 9.33
C CYS A 29 21.87 -8.02 9.26
N SER A 30 21.13 -7.87 10.36
CA SER A 30 19.68 -8.15 10.38
C SER A 30 18.85 -7.17 9.54
N HIS A 31 19.38 -5.97 9.27
CA HIS A 31 18.67 -4.96 8.48
C HIS A 31 18.98 -5.01 6.98
N VAL A 32 20.13 -5.60 6.62
CA VAL A 32 20.59 -5.73 5.22
C VAL A 32 19.73 -6.75 4.45
N GLY A 33 19.31 -7.85 5.09
CA GLY A 33 18.42 -8.84 4.48
C GLY A 33 17.09 -8.25 3.99
N LYS A 34 16.43 -7.44 4.84
CA LYS A 34 15.16 -6.78 4.49
C LYS A 34 15.29 -5.82 3.31
N TYR A 35 16.44 -5.17 3.17
CA TYR A 35 16.70 -4.31 2.03
C TYR A 35 16.83 -5.13 0.75
N PHE A 36 17.55 -6.25 0.78
CA PHE A 36 17.62 -7.15 -0.37
C PHE A 36 16.25 -7.72 -0.77
N ASP A 37 15.40 -8.08 0.20
CA ASP A 37 14.04 -8.55 -0.05
C ASP A 37 13.20 -7.50 -0.80
N PHE A 38 13.31 -6.22 -0.43
CA PHE A 38 12.62 -5.13 -1.12
C PHE A 38 13.08 -5.01 -2.59
N TRP A 39 14.39 -5.09 -2.84
CA TRP A 39 14.93 -4.99 -4.20
C TRP A 39 14.54 -6.19 -5.08
N ASP A 40 14.47 -7.37 -4.49
CA ASP A 40 14.04 -8.58 -5.21
C ASP A 40 12.54 -8.52 -5.55
N MET A 41 11.73 -8.04 -4.62
CA MET A 41 10.30 -7.79 -4.84
C MET A 41 10.08 -6.77 -5.97
N GLU A 42 10.78 -5.63 -5.95
CA GLU A 42 10.64 -4.59 -6.98
C GLU A 42 11.03 -5.12 -8.38
N ARG A 43 12.12 -5.89 -8.47
CA ARG A 43 12.54 -6.54 -9.74
C ARG A 43 11.50 -7.53 -10.23
N THR A 44 10.97 -8.35 -9.33
CA THR A 44 9.95 -9.34 -9.66
C THR A 44 8.69 -8.67 -10.18
N GLN A 45 8.19 -7.64 -9.50
CA GLN A 45 7.03 -6.87 -9.95
C GLN A 45 7.26 -6.16 -11.28
N LYS A 46 8.46 -5.58 -11.52
CA LYS A 46 8.79 -4.96 -12.82
C LYS A 46 8.81 -5.98 -13.96
N LYS A 47 9.35 -7.17 -13.69
CA LYS A 47 9.36 -8.27 -14.66
C LYS A 47 7.94 -8.74 -14.96
N GLU A 48 7.13 -8.92 -13.93
CA GLU A 48 5.73 -9.33 -14.04
C GLU A 48 4.92 -8.30 -14.82
N PHE A 49 5.10 -7.00 -14.54
CA PHE A 49 4.48 -5.91 -15.31
C PHE A 49 4.93 -5.89 -16.78
N SER A 50 6.18 -6.23 -17.07
CA SER A 50 6.70 -6.31 -18.45
C SER A 50 6.10 -7.46 -19.25
N ILE A 51 5.63 -8.52 -18.57
CA ILE A 51 5.02 -9.70 -19.19
C ILE A 51 3.51 -9.52 -19.28
N GLU A 52 2.89 -9.11 -18.18
CA GLU A 52 1.44 -9.00 -18.01
C GLU A 52 1.10 -7.73 -17.22
N PRO A 53 1.01 -6.57 -17.91
CA PRO A 53 0.75 -5.31 -17.23
C PRO A 53 -0.65 -5.30 -16.63
N THR A 54 -0.76 -4.71 -15.43
CA THR A 54 -2.04 -4.45 -14.75
C THR A 54 -1.97 -3.13 -14.02
N ALA A 55 -3.12 -2.47 -13.85
CA ALA A 55 -3.19 -1.21 -13.13
C ALA A 55 -2.89 -1.38 -11.63
N LYS A 56 -3.16 -2.58 -11.07
CA LYS A 56 -2.74 -2.95 -9.71
C LYS A 56 -1.22 -2.95 -9.58
N LEU A 57 -0.51 -3.61 -10.51
CA LEU A 57 0.96 -3.63 -10.51
C LEU A 57 1.54 -2.23 -10.75
N LEU A 58 0.92 -1.43 -11.62
CA LEU A 58 1.33 -0.04 -11.83
C LEU A 58 1.27 0.76 -10.52
N ARG A 59 0.16 0.66 -9.78
CA ARG A 59 -0.01 1.31 -8.48
C ARG A 59 1.05 0.85 -7.47
N ASP A 60 1.34 -0.44 -7.44
CA ASP A 60 2.28 -1.02 -6.47
C ASP A 60 3.75 -0.65 -6.82
N LEU A 61 4.08 -0.52 -8.11
CA LEU A 61 5.40 -0.09 -8.61
C LEU A 61 5.64 1.42 -8.51
N GLN A 62 4.59 2.22 -8.70
CA GLN A 62 4.63 3.69 -8.71
C GLN A 62 3.56 4.28 -7.77
N PRO A 63 3.67 4.02 -6.45
CA PRO A 63 2.69 4.53 -5.50
C PRO A 63 2.67 6.07 -5.43
N GLY A 64 3.77 6.73 -5.81
CA GLY A 64 3.85 8.19 -5.89
C GLY A 64 3.05 8.81 -7.05
N ASP A 65 2.69 8.00 -8.06
CA ASP A 65 1.88 8.41 -9.21
C ASP A 65 0.41 7.96 -9.05
N SER A 66 -0.02 7.73 -7.80
CA SER A 66 -1.40 7.39 -7.45
C SER A 66 -2.10 8.56 -6.76
N PHE A 67 -3.34 8.79 -7.15
CA PHE A 67 -4.17 9.89 -6.67
C PHE A 67 -5.25 9.36 -5.74
N MET A 68 -5.54 10.14 -4.69
CA MET A 68 -6.59 9.80 -3.75
C MET A 68 -7.95 10.20 -4.33
N LEU A 69 -8.75 9.20 -4.70
CA LEU A 69 -10.13 9.38 -5.09
C LEU A 69 -11.02 9.28 -3.83
N VAL A 70 -11.84 10.31 -3.61
CA VAL A 70 -12.79 10.40 -2.49
C VAL A 70 -14.16 10.77 -3.03
N GLY A 71 -15.20 10.09 -2.53
CA GLY A 71 -16.57 10.40 -2.90
C GLY A 71 -17.59 9.75 -1.96
N PRO A 72 -18.86 10.15 -2.04
CA PRO A 72 -19.92 9.56 -1.25
C PRO A 72 -20.16 8.11 -1.69
N VAL A 73 -20.51 7.25 -0.74
CA VAL A 73 -20.95 5.89 -1.06
C VAL A 73 -22.41 5.93 -1.47
N ASN A 74 -22.69 5.67 -2.75
CA ASN A 74 -24.06 5.61 -3.26
C ASN A 74 -24.63 4.19 -3.08
N GLN A 75 -25.24 3.93 -1.93
CA GLN A 75 -25.91 2.67 -1.66
C GLN A 75 -27.36 2.75 -2.14
N LYS A 76 -27.82 1.74 -2.89
CA LYS A 76 -29.24 1.59 -3.27
C LYS A 76 -30.09 1.06 -2.11
N THR A 77 -29.44 0.49 -1.10
CA THR A 77 -30.05 -0.16 0.06
C THR A 77 -29.65 0.56 1.34
N ASN A 78 -30.50 0.54 2.37
CA ASN A 78 -30.16 1.08 3.69
C ASN A 78 -29.35 0.05 4.50
N TYR A 79 -28.14 -0.28 4.04
CA TYR A 79 -27.28 -1.28 4.70
C TYR A 79 -26.32 -0.61 5.69
N GLU A 80 -26.33 -1.07 6.94
CA GLU A 80 -25.59 -0.45 8.04
C GLU A 80 -24.33 -1.24 8.46
N GLY A 81 -23.87 -2.21 7.65
CA GLY A 81 -22.68 -3.02 7.93
C GLY A 81 -21.44 -2.59 7.14
N PRO A 82 -20.33 -3.36 7.25
CA PRO A 82 -19.12 -3.13 6.46
C PRO A 82 -19.40 -3.25 4.95
N VAL A 83 -18.79 -2.38 4.15
CA VAL A 83 -18.98 -2.37 2.69
C VAL A 83 -17.64 -2.58 2.00
N LEU A 84 -17.58 -3.49 1.04
CA LEU A 84 -16.43 -3.65 0.16
C LEU A 84 -16.56 -2.70 -1.03
N VAL A 85 -15.57 -1.83 -1.22
CA VAL A 85 -15.38 -1.01 -2.42
C VAL A 85 -14.39 -1.71 -3.33
N VAL A 86 -14.76 -1.86 -4.60
CA VAL A 86 -13.92 -2.43 -5.64
C VAL A 86 -13.76 -1.41 -6.76
N ALA A 87 -12.52 -1.01 -7.03
CA ALA A 87 -12.19 -0.15 -8.18
C ALA A 87 -11.78 -0.99 -9.38
N VAL A 88 -12.45 -0.79 -10.50
CA VAL A 88 -12.28 -1.57 -11.73
C VAL A 88 -11.90 -0.64 -12.88
N THR A 89 -10.97 -1.07 -13.73
CA THR A 89 -10.60 -0.35 -14.96
C THR A 89 -10.50 -1.28 -16.15
N ASP A 90 -10.39 -0.69 -17.34
CA ASP A 90 -10.15 -1.38 -18.61
C ASP A 90 -8.78 -0.99 -19.21
N MET A 91 -7.85 -0.48 -18.39
CA MET A 91 -6.59 0.11 -18.81
C MET A 91 -5.65 -0.87 -19.53
N PHE A 92 -5.36 -2.01 -18.90
CA PHE A 92 -4.50 -3.05 -19.47
C PHE A 92 -5.28 -4.31 -19.82
N LYS A 93 -6.32 -4.61 -19.04
CA LYS A 93 -7.22 -5.75 -19.26
C LYS A 93 -8.66 -5.35 -19.04
N LYS A 94 -9.56 -6.04 -19.71
CA LYS A 94 -11.01 -5.84 -19.55
C LYS A 94 -11.44 -6.20 -18.11
N ARG A 95 -12.06 -5.23 -17.43
CA ARG A 95 -12.59 -5.29 -16.06
C ARG A 95 -11.57 -5.78 -15.04
N GLU A 96 -10.38 -5.19 -15.04
CA GLU A 96 -9.36 -5.53 -14.03
C GLU A 96 -9.62 -4.82 -12.70
N ILE A 97 -9.47 -5.55 -11.59
CA ILE A 97 -9.59 -4.99 -10.24
C ILE A 97 -8.26 -4.34 -9.87
N VAL A 98 -8.32 -3.05 -9.53
CA VAL A 98 -7.14 -2.25 -9.17
C VAL A 98 -7.01 -2.13 -7.66
N ALA A 99 -8.12 -1.88 -6.97
CA ALA A 99 -8.14 -1.68 -5.53
C ALA A 99 -9.38 -2.30 -4.88
N GLU A 100 -9.17 -2.84 -3.69
CA GLU A 100 -10.22 -3.37 -2.82
C GLU A 100 -10.04 -2.77 -1.44
N ARG A 101 -11.13 -2.25 -0.86
CA ARG A 101 -11.13 -1.65 0.47
C ARG A 101 -12.43 -1.96 1.19
N ILE A 102 -12.31 -2.47 2.41
CA ILE A 102 -13.45 -2.61 3.32
C ILE A 102 -13.62 -1.29 4.05
N LEU A 103 -14.79 -0.68 3.91
CA LEU A 103 -15.24 0.48 4.65
C LEU A 103 -15.97 0.03 5.91
N GLN A 104 -15.51 0.51 7.06
CA GLN A 104 -16.15 0.28 8.35
C GLN A 104 -17.24 1.33 8.58
N THR A 105 -18.22 0.99 9.42
CA THR A 105 -19.39 1.82 9.67
C THR A 105 -19.06 3.01 10.58
N PRO A 106 -19.71 4.18 10.39
CA PRO A 106 -20.71 4.50 9.37
C PRO A 106 -20.08 4.73 7.98
N VAL A 107 -20.64 4.09 6.94
CA VAL A 107 -20.12 4.13 5.57
C VAL A 107 -20.69 5.33 4.81
N LEU A 108 -20.08 6.51 4.98
CA LEU A 108 -20.52 7.75 4.32
C LEU A 108 -19.73 8.06 3.04
N TYR A 109 -18.43 7.80 3.07
CA TYR A 109 -17.50 8.12 1.99
C TYR A 109 -16.55 6.95 1.74
N TYR A 110 -16.11 6.81 0.48
CA TYR A 110 -15.04 5.91 0.12
C TYR A 110 -13.74 6.69 -0.09
N GLN A 111 -12.62 6.00 0.04
CA GLN A 111 -11.30 6.49 -0.32
C GLN A 111 -10.51 5.38 -1.02
N ALA A 112 -9.88 5.70 -2.15
CA ALA A 112 -9.03 4.76 -2.87
C ALA A 112 -7.85 5.51 -3.51
N TYR A 113 -6.65 4.94 -3.41
CA TYR A 113 -5.49 5.41 -4.16
C TYR A 113 -5.42 4.66 -5.48
N LEU A 114 -5.52 5.39 -6.58
CA LEU A 114 -5.59 4.84 -7.93
C LEU A 114 -4.62 5.60 -8.83
N PRO A 115 -3.88 4.93 -9.73
CA PRO A 115 -3.11 5.62 -10.75
C PRO A 115 -4.05 6.37 -11.70
N GLU A 116 -3.52 7.27 -12.54
CA GLU A 116 -4.33 7.91 -13.58
C GLU A 116 -5.09 6.87 -14.40
N GLY A 117 -6.33 7.15 -14.79
CA GLY A 117 -7.15 6.19 -15.53
C GLY A 117 -8.64 6.50 -15.46
N ASN A 118 -9.42 5.58 -16.02
CA ASN A 118 -10.88 5.62 -15.98
C ASN A 118 -11.36 4.45 -15.13
N TYR A 119 -12.19 4.74 -14.13
CA TYR A 119 -12.56 3.74 -13.13
C TYR A 119 -14.06 3.67 -12.91
N ASP A 120 -14.56 2.45 -12.78
CA ASP A 120 -15.86 2.19 -12.18
C ASP A 120 -15.65 1.69 -10.75
N LEU A 121 -16.45 2.20 -9.81
CA LEU A 121 -16.47 1.68 -8.46
C LEU A 121 -17.74 0.89 -8.22
N TYR A 122 -17.57 -0.24 -7.55
CA TYR A 122 -18.64 -1.12 -7.11
C TYR A 122 -18.64 -1.25 -5.60
N PHE A 123 -19.82 -1.33 -5.02
CA PHE A 123 -20.02 -1.45 -3.58
C PHE A 123 -20.76 -2.76 -3.30
N PHE A 124 -20.19 -3.60 -2.44
CA PHE A 124 -20.75 -4.89 -2.03
C PHE A 124 -20.93 -4.94 -0.52
N ALA A 125 -21.91 -5.70 -0.07
CA ALA A 125 -22.18 -5.94 1.34
C ALA A 125 -22.49 -7.41 1.55
N ASP A 126 -22.14 -7.95 2.72
CA ASP A 126 -22.56 -9.28 3.14
C ASP A 126 -24.05 -9.23 3.52
N LEU A 127 -24.93 -9.42 2.54
CA LEU A 127 -26.38 -9.34 2.70
C LEU A 127 -26.93 -10.62 3.33
N ASN A 128 -26.33 -11.75 2.99
CA ASN A 128 -26.75 -13.07 3.46
C ASN A 128 -26.12 -13.46 4.83
N ARG A 129 -25.16 -12.68 5.33
CA ARG A 129 -24.47 -12.82 6.62
C ARG A 129 -23.59 -14.06 6.74
N ASN A 130 -22.96 -14.48 5.65
CA ASN A 130 -22.05 -15.63 5.62
C ASN A 130 -20.59 -15.25 5.97
N GLY A 131 -20.29 -13.97 6.15
CA GLY A 131 -18.95 -13.46 6.43
C GLY A 131 -18.11 -13.13 5.19
N TYR A 132 -18.69 -13.21 3.99
CA TYR A 132 -18.04 -12.95 2.71
C TYR A 132 -18.81 -11.87 1.92
N PHE A 133 -18.11 -11.21 0.99
CA PHE A 133 -18.74 -10.27 0.06
C PHE A 133 -18.95 -11.00 -1.28
N ASP A 134 -20.16 -11.46 -1.55
CA ASP A 134 -20.44 -12.21 -2.77
C ASP A 134 -20.72 -11.28 -3.97
N ALA A 135 -20.36 -11.73 -5.18
CA ALA A 135 -20.49 -10.92 -6.40
C ALA A 135 -21.95 -10.56 -6.75
N ASN A 136 -22.92 -11.32 -6.26
CA ASN A 136 -24.35 -11.06 -6.41
C ASN A 136 -24.90 -10.10 -5.33
N GLU A 137 -24.09 -9.66 -4.38
CA GLU A 137 -24.48 -8.77 -3.28
C GLU A 137 -24.01 -7.33 -3.49
N MET A 138 -23.96 -6.91 -4.76
CA MET A 138 -23.68 -5.54 -5.14
C MET A 138 -24.82 -4.61 -4.67
N ILE A 139 -24.52 -3.71 -3.75
CA ILE A 139 -25.45 -2.74 -3.19
C ILE A 139 -25.38 -1.36 -3.88
N GLY A 140 -24.39 -1.14 -4.73
CA GLY A 140 -24.23 0.13 -5.43
C GLY A 140 -23.09 0.15 -6.45
N GLN A 141 -23.08 1.21 -7.25
CA GLN A 141 -21.96 1.55 -8.14
C GLN A 141 -21.89 3.08 -8.29
N THR A 142 -20.75 3.61 -8.70
CA THR A 142 -20.63 5.02 -9.12
C THR A 142 -21.39 5.28 -10.43
N SER A 143 -21.47 6.55 -10.85
CA SER A 143 -22.23 7.02 -12.03
C SER A 143 -22.09 6.13 -13.27
N GLU A 144 -23.06 6.21 -14.20
CA GLU A 144 -22.99 5.47 -15.48
C GLU A 144 -21.75 5.83 -16.32
N ALA A 145 -21.17 7.00 -16.10
CA ALA A 145 -19.88 7.38 -16.67
C ALA A 145 -18.73 7.00 -15.71
N PRO A 146 -17.62 6.45 -16.24
CA PRO A 146 -16.41 6.17 -15.48
C PRO A 146 -15.86 7.43 -14.81
N ILE A 147 -15.29 7.25 -13.62
CA ILE A 147 -14.56 8.30 -12.91
C ILE A 147 -13.20 8.48 -13.56
N HIS A 148 -12.93 9.69 -14.01
CA HIS A 148 -11.63 10.08 -14.54
C HIS A 148 -10.70 10.45 -13.38
N VAL A 149 -9.55 9.79 -13.32
CA VAL A 149 -8.45 10.14 -12.42
C VAL A 149 -7.33 10.68 -13.30
N ARG A 150 -7.05 11.97 -13.17
CA ARG A 150 -6.06 12.71 -13.96
C ARG A 150 -5.22 13.57 -13.04
N LYS A 151 -3.91 13.64 -13.30
CA LYS A 151 -3.01 14.50 -12.53
C LYS A 151 -3.37 15.96 -12.64
N GLU A 152 -3.87 16.40 -13.80
CA GLU A 152 -4.24 17.79 -14.06
C GLU A 152 -5.49 18.24 -13.28
N GLU A 153 -6.34 17.28 -12.89
CA GLU A 153 -7.59 17.55 -12.16
C GLU A 153 -7.39 17.53 -10.64
N VAL A 154 -6.24 17.02 -10.17
CA VAL A 154 -5.90 16.97 -8.75
C VAL A 154 -5.46 18.36 -8.32
N LYS A 155 -6.27 18.98 -7.46
CA LYS A 155 -5.89 20.21 -6.77
C LYS A 155 -4.94 19.83 -5.63
N ASP A 156 -3.64 20.00 -5.86
CA ASP A 156 -2.67 20.06 -4.76
C ASP A 156 -3.10 21.21 -3.84
N GLY A 157 -3.30 20.90 -2.56
CA GLY A 157 -3.71 21.85 -1.52
C GLY A 157 -2.61 22.82 -1.14
#